data_AF-A0A0D6LZI4-F1
#
_entry.id   AF-A0A0D6LZI4-F1
#
_cell.length_a   1.000
_cell.length_b   1.000
_cell.length_c   1.000
_cell.angle_alpha   90.00
_cell.angle_beta   90.00
_cell.angle_gamma   90.00
#
_symmetry.space_group_name_H-M   'P 1'
#
loop_
_entity.id
_entity.type
_entity.pdbx_description
1 polymer ?
#
loop_
_entity_poly.entity_id
_entity_poly.type
_entity_poly.pdbx_seq_one_letter_code
_entity_poly.pdbx_strand_id
1 'polypeptide(L)'
;MNISLLSAHEFPEQLNVIITSFNKYGDEIYCRYFDKSMRELGQPFKSVVFPEYNVHCLRREGAKFVSLSDTPTGTPEYPVVITDRTQTG
;
A
#
# COMPACT_ATOMS: atom_id res chain seq x y z
N MET A 1 -2.16 -13.54 -2.63
CA MET A 1 -3.32 -12.64 -2.66
C MET A 1 -3.94 -12.63 -4.06
N ASN A 2 -5.27 -12.59 -4.21
CA ASN A 2 -5.92 -12.46 -5.54
C ASN A 2 -6.20 -10.99 -5.85
N ILE A 3 -5.15 -10.16 -5.83
CA ILE A 3 -5.20 -8.73 -6.13
C ILE A 3 -4.01 -8.35 -7.01
N SER A 4 -4.08 -7.19 -7.65
CA SER A 4 -2.91 -6.57 -8.29
C SER A 4 -2.90 -5.09 -7.95
N LEU A 5 -1.72 -4.52 -7.68
CA LEU A 5 -1.59 -3.10 -7.36
C LEU A 5 -1.53 -2.29 -8.65
N LEU A 6 -2.39 -1.28 -8.76
CA LEU A 6 -2.48 -0.41 -9.93
C LEU A 6 -1.70 0.89 -9.73
N SER A 7 -1.88 1.54 -8.58
CA SER A 7 -1.21 2.80 -8.27
C SER A 7 -1.19 3.08 -6.77
N ALA A 8 -0.32 3.99 -6.35
CA ALA A 8 -0.30 4.51 -5.00
C ALA A 8 -0.17 6.04 -4.99
N HIS A 9 -0.97 6.69 -4.14
CA HIS A 9 -1.07 8.15 -4.05
C HIS A 9 -0.99 8.60 -2.59
N GLU A 10 0.03 9.40 -2.27
CA GLU A 10 0.22 9.93 -0.93
C GLU A 10 -0.48 11.28 -0.78
N PHE A 11 -1.38 11.38 0.19
CA PHE A 11 -2.08 12.60 0.61
C PHE A 11 -1.62 12.99 2.02
N PRO A 12 -1.93 14.21 2.53
CA PRO A 12 -1.45 14.65 3.83
C PRO A 12 -1.72 13.67 4.98
N GLU A 13 -2.91 13.07 5.00
CA GLU A 13 -3.38 12.18 6.07
C GLU A 13 -3.03 10.69 5.85
N GLN A 14 -2.89 10.26 4.59
CA GLN A 14 -2.82 8.83 4.26
C GLN A 14 -2.19 8.52 2.91
N LEU A 15 -1.80 7.27 2.72
CA LEU A 15 -1.39 6.70 1.45
C LEU A 15 -2.49 5.78 0.91
N ASN A 16 -3.05 6.10 -0.26
CA ASN A 16 -4.06 5.28 -0.91
C ASN A 16 -3.40 4.34 -1.91
N VAL A 17 -3.60 3.03 -1.74
CA VAL A 17 -3.18 2.01 -2.70
C VAL A 17 -4.39 1.51 -3.46
N ILE A 18 -4.41 1.71 -4.77
CA ILE A 18 -5.48 1.28 -5.67
C ILE A 18 -5.15 -0.12 -6.19
N ILE A 19 -6.12 -1.02 -6.10
CA ILE A 19 -5.94 -2.44 -6.42
C ILE A 19 -7.03 -2.94 -7.36
N THR A 20 -6.74 -4.01 -8.09
CA THR A 20 -7.78 -4.92 -8.59
C THR A 20 -8.16 -5.87 -7.48
N SER A 21 -9.45 -6.18 -7.36
CA SER A 21 -9.97 -7.02 -6.28
C SER A 21 -11.34 -7.56 -6.64
N PHE A 22 -11.66 -8.73 -6.08
CA PHE A 22 -12.96 -9.35 -6.18
C PHE A 22 -13.25 -10.15 -4.91
N ASN A 23 -14.34 -9.81 -4.22
CA ASN A 23 -14.73 -10.36 -2.92
C ASN A 23 -13.62 -10.24 -1.86
N LYS A 24 -13.02 -9.05 -1.76
CA LYS A 24 -11.97 -8.70 -0.82
C LYS A 24 -12.36 -7.59 0.15
N TYR A 25 -13.53 -6.99 0.01
CA TYR A 25 -14.03 -5.99 0.97
C TYR A 25 -13.92 -6.48 2.41
N GLY A 26 -13.26 -5.68 3.24
CA GLY A 26 -13.07 -5.97 4.66
C GLY A 26 -11.96 -6.97 4.97
N ASP A 27 -11.32 -7.57 3.96
CA ASP A 27 -10.15 -8.44 4.19
C ASP A 27 -9.03 -7.64 4.87
N GLU A 28 -8.44 -8.27 5.88
CA GLU A 28 -7.23 -7.77 6.52
C GLU A 28 -6.04 -7.89 5.58
N ILE A 29 -5.25 -6.82 5.50
CA ILE A 29 -4.11 -6.73 4.58
C ILE A 29 -3.00 -5.88 5.21
N TYR A 30 -1.76 -6.07 4.74
CA TYR A 30 -0.60 -5.43 5.33
C TYR A 30 0.13 -4.57 4.31
N CYS A 31 0.26 -3.26 4.58
CA CYS A 31 1.05 -2.35 3.78
C CYS A 31 2.54 -2.54 4.05
N ARG A 32 3.30 -2.74 2.98
CA ARG A 32 4.75 -3.01 2.95
C ARG A 32 5.43 -1.86 2.22
N TYR A 33 6.47 -1.28 2.82
CA TYR A 33 7.07 -0.04 2.32
C TYR A 33 8.51 -0.27 1.91
N PHE A 34 8.95 0.33 0.81
CA PHE A 34 10.30 0.15 0.31
C PHE A 34 10.96 1.48 -0.05
N ASP A 35 12.26 1.57 0.19
CA ASP A 35 13.08 2.72 -0.20
C ASP A 35 13.42 2.72 -1.70
N LYS A 36 14.21 3.69 -2.14
CA LYS A 36 14.68 3.81 -3.54
C LYS A 36 15.54 2.63 -4.01
N SER A 37 16.11 1.87 -3.08
CA SER A 37 16.94 0.69 -3.32
C SER A 37 16.15 -0.61 -3.18
N MET A 38 14.81 -0.54 -3.12
CA MET A 38 13.91 -1.69 -2.92
C MET A 38 14.15 -2.45 -1.61
N ARG A 39 14.70 -1.78 -0.59
CA ARG A 39 14.84 -2.35 0.75
C ARG A 39 13.59 -2.05 1.55
N GLU A 40 13.07 -3.07 2.23
CA GLU A 40 11.87 -2.92 3.04
C GLU A 40 12.16 -2.03 4.26
N LEU A 41 11.22 -1.13 4.55
CA LEU A 41 11.31 -0.13 5.61
C LEU A 41 10.34 -0.46 6.74
N GLY A 42 10.87 -0.62 7.95
CA GLY A 42 10.10 -0.75 9.19
C GLY A 42 9.16 -1.96 9.22
N GLN A 43 8.17 -1.92 10.11
CA GLN A 43 7.19 -3.01 10.25
C GLN A 43 6.00 -2.82 9.29
N PRO A 44 5.40 -3.90 8.78
CA PRO A 44 4.16 -3.85 8.00
C PRO A 44 3.05 -3.11 8.76
N PHE A 45 2.26 -2.30 8.06
CA PHE A 45 1.10 -1.65 8.65
C PHE A 45 -0.17 -2.43 8.34
N LYS A 46 -0.89 -2.87 9.38
CA LYS A 46 -2.17 -3.56 9.24
C LYS A 46 -3.25 -2.57 8.80
N SER A 47 -3.96 -2.93 7.74
CA SER A 47 -5.09 -2.19 7.19
C SER A 47 -6.19 -3.18 6.76
N VAL A 48 -7.22 -2.65 6.10
CA VAL A 48 -8.32 -3.40 5.51
C VAL A 48 -8.55 -2.92 4.08
N VAL A 49 -9.07 -3.81 3.25
CA VAL A 49 -9.55 -3.44 1.91
C VAL A 49 -10.87 -2.69 2.07
N PHE A 50 -10.85 -1.38 1.84
CA PHE A 50 -12.04 -0.53 1.88
C PHE A 50 -11.82 0.78 1.08
N PRO A 51 -12.74 1.13 0.15
CA PRO A 51 -13.72 0.24 -0.49
C PRO A 51 -13.06 -0.95 -1.20
N GLU A 52 -13.83 -1.83 -1.85
CA GLU A 52 -13.35 -3.07 -2.50
C GLU A 52 -12.04 -2.86 -3.30
N TYR A 53 -11.84 -1.73 -3.97
CA TYR A 53 -10.70 -1.41 -4.83
C TYR A 53 -9.58 -0.57 -4.17
N ASN A 54 -9.60 -0.35 -2.85
CA ASN A 54 -8.62 0.50 -2.18
C ASN A 54 -8.14 -0.05 -0.84
N VAL A 55 -6.90 0.31 -0.48
CA VAL A 55 -6.33 0.12 0.85
C VAL A 55 -5.77 1.45 1.33
N HIS A 56 -6.21 1.86 2.53
CA HIS A 56 -5.68 3.03 3.22
C HIS A 56 -4.49 2.64 4.09
N CYS A 57 -3.31 3.06 3.70
CA CYS A 57 -2.06 2.83 4.42
C CYS A 57 -1.64 4.11 5.16
N LEU A 58 -0.87 3.96 6.25
CA LEU A 58 -0.18 5.12 6.82
C LEU A 58 0.90 5.63 5.87
N ARG A 59 1.25 6.90 6.01
CA ARG A 59 2.41 7.48 5.36
C ARG A 59 3.68 7.03 6.06
N ARG A 60 4.73 6.76 5.29
CA ARG A 60 6.03 6.36 5.84
C ARG A 60 7.14 7.18 5.21
N GLU A 61 7.82 7.95 6.04
CA GLU A 61 8.98 8.73 5.62
C GLU A 61 10.04 7.82 4.97
N GLY A 62 10.59 8.27 3.83
CA GLY A 62 11.59 7.52 3.07
C GLY A 62 11.03 6.44 2.14
N ALA A 63 9.74 6.09 2.23
CA ALA A 63 9.12 5.14 1.31
C ALA A 63 9.01 5.73 -0.10
N LYS A 64 9.57 5.04 -1.09
CA LYS A 64 9.39 5.36 -2.51
C LYS A 64 8.40 4.44 -3.21
N PHE A 65 8.25 3.22 -2.69
CA PHE A 65 7.33 2.22 -3.19
C PHE A 65 6.50 1.65 -2.04
N VAL A 66 5.32 1.17 -2.39
CA VAL A 66 4.44 0.44 -1.47
C VAL A 66 3.97 -0.85 -2.14
N SER A 67 3.82 -1.89 -1.33
CA SER A 67 3.17 -3.13 -1.70
C SER A 67 2.19 -3.57 -0.61
N LEU A 68 1.49 -4.67 -0.85
CA LEU A 68 0.54 -5.28 0.04
C LEU A 68 0.85 -6.77 0.22
N SER A 69 0.52 -7.34 1.37
CA SER A 69 0.59 -8.78 1.65
C SER A 69 -0.59 -9.25 2.52
N ASP A 70 -0.99 -10.52 2.37
CA ASP A 70 -2.08 -11.15 3.16
C ASP A 70 -1.71 -11.30 4.66
N THR A 71 -0.41 -11.34 4.98
CA THR A 71 0.10 -11.48 6.36
C THR A 71 1.29 -10.54 6.59
N PRO A 72 1.71 -10.27 7.84
CA PRO A 72 2.84 -9.37 8.10
C PRO A 72 4.16 -9.88 7.52
N THR A 73 4.38 -11.20 7.51
CA THR A 73 5.65 -11.83 7.06
C THR A 73 5.52 -12.53 5.71
N GLY A 74 4.36 -12.43 5.06
CA GLY A 74 4.12 -13.05 3.76
C GLY A 74 4.88 -12.38 2.63
N THR A 75 4.88 -13.04 1.47
CA THR A 75 5.40 -12.46 0.23
C THR A 75 4.49 -11.31 -0.20
N PRO A 76 5.03 -10.08 -0.39
CA PRO A 76 4.27 -8.97 -0.92
C PRO A 76 4.04 -9.11 -2.42
N GLU A 77 2.99 -8.47 -2.92
CA GLU A 77 2.81 -8.26 -4.36
C GLU A 77 3.95 -7.41 -4.94
N TYR A 78 4.01 -7.30 -6.27
CA TYR A 78 5.00 -6.41 -6.89
C TYR A 78 4.75 -4.95 -6.46
N PRO A 79 5.74 -4.25 -5.87
CA PRO A 79 5.53 -2.89 -5.37
C PRO A 79 5.25 -1.88 -6.48
N VAL A 80 4.39 -0.91 -6.18
CA VAL A 80 4.11 0.24 -7.06
C VAL A 80 4.74 1.52 -6.51
N VAL A 81 5.08 2.44 -7.40
CA VAL A 81 5.66 3.74 -7.02
C VAL A 81 4.63 4.60 -6.29
N ILE A 82 5.06 5.24 -5.20
CA ILE A 82 4.26 6.23 -4.49
C ILE A 82 4.35 7.56 -5.26
N THR A 83 3.18 8.04 -5.67
CA THR A 83 3.02 9.37 -6.26
C THR A 83 2.64 10.37 -5.16
N ASP A 84 3.48 11.36 -4.93
CA ASP A 84 3.21 12.44 -3.98
C ASP A 84 2.09 13.35 -4.52
N ARG A 85 1.01 13.48 -3.73
CA ARG A 85 -0.15 14.36 -3.96
C ARG A 85 -0.39 15.27 -2.75
N THR A 86 0.61 15.47 -1.90
CA THR A 86 0.52 16.30 -0.70
C THR A 86 0.59 17.80 -0.99
N GLN A 87 1.05 18.16 -2.19
CA GLN A 87 1.13 19.55 -2.64
C GLN A 87 -0.24 20.01 -3.16
N THR A 88 -0.90 20.88 -2.39
CA THR A 88 -1.96 21.76 -2.90
C THR A 88 -1.31 22.82 -3.78
N GLY A 89 -1.78 22.95 -5.03
CA GLY A 89 -1.39 24.03 -5.93
C GLY A 89 -1.78 25.40 -5.41
#